data_AF-A0A4X2MBP9-F1
#
_entry.id   AF-A0A4X2MBP9-F1
#
_cell.length_a   1.000
_cell.length_b   1.000
_cell.length_c   1.000
_cell.angle_alpha   90.00
_cell.angle_beta   90.00
_cell.angle_gamma   90.00
#
_symmetry.space_group_name_H-M   'P 1'
#
loop_
_entity.id
_entity.type
_entity.pdbx_description
1 polymer ?
#
loop_
_entity_poly.entity_id
_entity_poly.type
_entity_poly.pdbx_seq_one_letter_code
_entity_poly.pdbx_strand_id
1 'polypeptide(L)'
;MSCLKPRPPFLGLPPSLLLLGALILVASALEAVNLVEFCDQILQGDGMIVRSHPDSRKFYFVAVETDCWLTVQAASPQDRVLFQFRFFLVYSLTQPPPSELPQTTTSGLSQPSEDLCTSSSYLQFYDGPAKEGPRLGNPLCGLTIPGPVVSTGRSLSLRLVTRGQLPRVDFVGDFTSFRLALLIPGSSISTCGPGLYFLCRNKRCIPQSLVCDTWDINNCGDGSDQTSHPPASCRAL
;
A
#
# COMPACT_ATOMS: atom_id res chain seq x y z
N MET A 1 -17.43 2.93 18.88
CA MET A 1 -16.40 2.75 19.92
C MET A 1 -15.10 3.27 19.35
N SER A 2 -14.64 4.42 19.84
CA SER A 2 -13.45 5.11 19.34
C SER A 2 -12.20 4.26 19.55
N CYS A 3 -11.33 4.17 18.54
CA CYS A 3 -10.03 3.51 18.64
C CYS A 3 -9.29 3.99 19.89
N LEU A 4 -9.13 3.10 20.86
CA LEU A 4 -8.37 3.37 22.08
C LEU A 4 -6.89 3.41 21.72
N LYS A 5 -6.35 4.63 21.70
CA LYS A 5 -4.93 4.93 21.55
C LYS A 5 -4.16 4.38 22.76
N PRO A 6 -3.14 3.52 22.59
CA PRO A 6 -2.27 3.15 23.70
C PRO A 6 -1.45 4.37 24.16
N ARG A 7 -1.46 4.64 25.47
CA ARG A 7 -0.61 5.65 26.12
C ARG A 7 0.85 5.19 26.11
N PRO A 8 1.82 6.00 25.65
CA PRO A 8 3.23 5.75 25.95
C PRO A 8 3.52 6.07 27.43
N PRO A 9 4.54 5.45 28.04
CA PRO A 9 4.95 5.77 29.41
C PRO A 9 5.53 7.19 29.45
N PHE A 10 4.97 8.01 30.35
CA PHE A 10 5.46 9.34 30.66
C PHE A 10 6.84 9.27 31.32
N LEU A 11 7.88 9.81 30.66
CA LEU A 11 8.99 10.48 31.35
C LEU A 11 8.93 11.96 31.00
N GLY A 12 8.82 12.79 32.03
CA GLY A 12 8.58 14.23 31.91
C GLY A 12 9.79 15.02 31.42
N LEU A 13 9.52 16.02 30.59
CA LEU A 13 10.39 17.15 30.22
C LEU A 13 9.51 18.40 29.94
N PRO A 14 10.03 19.62 30.13
CA PRO A 14 9.24 20.82 30.41
C PRO A 14 8.57 21.42 29.17
N PRO A 15 7.55 22.28 29.34
CA PRO A 15 6.69 22.75 28.26
C PRO A 15 7.32 23.96 27.56
N SER A 16 7.80 23.80 26.34
CA SER A 16 8.04 24.93 25.43
C SER A 16 8.08 24.47 23.97
N LEU A 17 7.32 25.17 23.13
CA LEU A 17 7.07 25.01 21.68
C LEU A 17 6.11 23.90 21.23
N LEU A 18 4.81 24.24 21.23
CA LEU A 18 3.81 23.65 20.34
C LEU A 18 3.95 24.25 18.93
N LEU A 19 4.72 23.61 18.05
CA LEU A 19 4.40 23.59 16.62
C LEU A 19 3.73 22.24 16.35
N LEU A 20 2.41 22.22 16.12
CA LEU A 20 1.74 21.06 15.52
C LEU A 20 2.11 21.00 14.03
N GLY A 21 3.36 20.59 13.75
CA GLY A 21 3.71 20.03 12.47
C GLY A 21 3.19 18.59 12.42
N ALA A 22 2.59 18.18 11.29
CA ALA A 22 2.32 16.78 11.05
C ALA A 22 3.64 16.00 11.23
N LEU A 23 3.68 15.07 12.19
CA LEU A 23 4.83 14.20 12.40
C LEU A 23 4.91 13.24 11.22
N ILE A 24 5.82 13.51 10.29
CA ILE A 24 6.21 12.54 9.27
C ILE A 24 7.06 11.50 9.99
N LEU A 25 6.55 10.27 10.12
CA LEU A 25 7.36 9.16 10.59
C LEU A 25 8.28 8.71 9.46
N VAL A 26 9.58 8.76 9.72
CA VAL A 26 10.61 8.20 8.85
C VAL A 26 10.77 6.74 9.22
N ALA A 27 10.33 5.83 8.34
CA ALA A 27 10.57 4.42 8.52
C ALA A 27 11.93 4.04 7.92
N SER A 28 12.61 3.08 8.54
CA SER A 28 13.87 2.55 8.02
C SER A 28 13.60 1.66 6.80
N ALA A 29 14.65 1.33 6.02
CA ALA A 29 14.54 0.48 4.84
C ALA A 29 13.75 -0.82 5.14
N LEU A 30 12.66 -1.02 4.40
CA LEU A 30 11.77 -2.19 4.38
C LEU A 30 11.26 -2.67 5.75
N GLU A 31 10.60 -1.76 6.46
CA GLU A 31 9.77 -2.09 7.62
C GLU A 31 8.36 -2.55 7.18
N ALA A 32 7.82 -3.55 7.87
CA ALA A 32 6.44 -3.99 7.66
C ALA A 32 5.51 -3.14 8.54
N VAL A 33 4.53 -2.48 7.91
CA VAL A 33 3.59 -1.57 8.57
C VAL A 33 2.16 -2.06 8.39
N ASN A 34 1.32 -1.77 9.37
CA ASN A 34 -0.07 -2.19 9.38
C ASN A 34 -0.99 -0.99 9.16
N LEU A 35 -1.81 -1.01 8.09
CA LEU A 35 -2.68 0.09 7.71
C LEU A 35 -3.56 0.56 8.87
N VAL A 36 -4.20 -0.37 9.59
CA VAL A 36 -5.11 -0.02 10.69
C VAL A 36 -4.40 0.55 11.93
N GLU A 37 -3.10 0.31 12.11
CA GLU A 37 -2.32 0.88 13.23
C GLU A 37 -1.79 2.27 12.89
N PHE A 38 -1.41 2.48 11.63
CA PHE A 38 -0.90 3.76 11.11
C PHE A 38 -2.02 4.59 10.45
N CYS A 39 -3.21 4.54 11.04
CA CYS A 39 -4.37 5.23 10.51
C CYS A 39 -4.19 6.75 10.49
N ASP A 40 -4.59 7.35 9.38
CA ASP A 40 -4.46 8.76 9.05
C ASP A 40 -3.00 9.27 9.13
N GLN A 41 -2.02 8.39 8.92
CA GLN A 41 -0.59 8.75 8.90
C GLN A 41 -0.04 8.88 7.48
N ILE A 42 1.05 9.63 7.39
CA ILE A 42 1.94 9.70 6.23
C ILE A 42 3.26 9.06 6.61
N LEU A 43 3.62 7.98 5.94
CA LEU A 43 4.88 7.27 6.13
C LEU A 43 5.81 7.60 4.98
N GLN A 44 7.01 8.07 5.32
CA GLN A 44 8.02 8.41 4.34
C GLN A 44 9.11 7.33 4.29
N GLY A 45 9.47 6.90 3.07
CA GLY A 45 10.53 5.93 2.84
C GLY A 45 10.70 5.58 1.37
N ASP A 46 11.66 4.70 1.09
CA ASP A 46 11.95 4.21 -0.27
C ASP A 46 11.24 2.89 -0.58
N GLY A 47 10.97 2.07 0.43
CA GLY A 47 10.16 0.87 0.27
C GLY A 47 9.65 0.34 1.61
N MET A 48 8.44 -0.23 1.61
CA MET A 48 7.76 -0.75 2.80
C MET A 48 6.87 -1.95 2.43
N ILE A 49 6.66 -2.85 3.39
CA ILE A 49 5.60 -3.86 3.27
C ILE A 49 4.36 -3.34 3.99
N VAL A 50 3.26 -3.16 3.27
CA VAL A 50 1.99 -2.70 3.84
C VAL A 50 1.06 -3.89 4.02
N ARG A 51 0.65 -4.12 5.25
CA ARG A 51 -0.35 -5.12 5.66
C ARG A 51 -1.65 -4.42 5.99
N SER A 52 -2.78 -5.10 5.84
CA SER A 52 -4.05 -4.58 6.37
C SER A 52 -4.01 -4.39 7.88
N HIS A 53 -3.46 -5.36 8.61
CA HIS A 53 -3.43 -5.43 10.08
C HIS A 53 -2.30 -6.34 10.59
N PRO A 54 -1.96 -6.31 11.90
CA PRO A 54 -0.84 -7.07 12.46
C PRO A 54 -0.89 -8.58 12.19
N ASP A 55 -2.09 -9.12 12.16
CA ASP A 55 -2.37 -10.54 11.97
C ASP A 55 -2.56 -10.95 10.49
N SER A 56 -2.23 -10.08 9.54
CA SER A 56 -2.32 -10.40 8.10
C SER A 56 -1.54 -11.66 7.79
N ARG A 57 -2.08 -12.50 6.89
CA ARG A 57 -1.63 -13.87 6.58
C ARG A 57 -1.92 -14.93 7.65
N LYS A 58 -2.41 -14.56 8.83
CA LYS A 58 -2.86 -15.50 9.88
C LYS A 58 -4.38 -15.43 10.07
N PHE A 59 -4.93 -14.22 10.10
CA PHE A 59 -6.34 -13.94 10.30
C PHE A 59 -6.82 -12.80 9.38
N TYR A 60 -8.14 -12.69 9.24
CA TYR A 60 -8.81 -11.73 8.34
C TYR A 60 -9.66 -10.69 9.10
N PHE A 61 -9.33 -10.39 10.36
CA PHE A 61 -10.17 -9.61 11.26
C PHE A 61 -9.80 -8.13 11.29
N VAL A 62 -10.63 -7.28 10.70
CA VAL A 62 -10.61 -5.82 10.91
C VAL A 62 -11.91 -5.41 11.60
N ALA A 63 -11.85 -4.37 12.44
CA ALA A 63 -13.03 -3.82 13.10
C ALA A 63 -14.11 -3.42 12.07
N VAL A 64 -15.37 -3.63 12.42
CA VAL A 64 -16.51 -3.09 11.65
C VAL A 64 -16.44 -1.57 11.57
N GLU A 65 -16.96 -1.00 10.48
CA GLU A 65 -17.03 0.46 10.27
C GLU A 65 -15.68 1.20 10.30
N THR A 66 -14.58 0.50 10.04
CA THR A 66 -13.28 1.11 9.77
C THR A 66 -13.36 2.01 8.53
N ASP A 67 -12.91 3.25 8.64
CA ASP A 67 -12.59 4.16 7.53
C ASP A 67 -11.19 4.71 7.81
N CYS A 68 -10.19 4.08 7.20
CA CYS A 68 -8.80 4.31 7.56
C CYS A 68 -7.96 4.67 6.35
N TRP A 69 -7.19 5.76 6.49
CA TRP A 69 -6.27 6.23 5.48
C TRP A 69 -4.83 5.92 5.86
N LEU A 70 -4.03 5.54 4.87
CA LEU A 70 -2.58 5.47 4.98
C LEU A 70 -1.98 6.10 3.74
N THR A 71 -1.10 7.08 3.92
CA THR A 71 -0.33 7.65 2.81
C THR A 71 1.09 7.12 2.88
N VAL A 72 1.59 6.59 1.77
CA VAL A 72 3.02 6.35 1.58
C VAL A 72 3.61 7.46 0.73
N GLN A 73 4.79 7.94 1.11
CA GLN A 73 5.48 9.03 0.44
C GLN A 73 6.94 8.63 0.15
N ALA A 74 7.33 8.70 -1.12
CA ALA A 74 8.72 8.50 -1.52
C ALA A 74 9.62 9.58 -0.88
N ALA A 75 10.80 9.16 -0.42
CA ALA A 75 11.75 10.08 0.22
C ALA A 75 12.27 11.15 -0.76
N SER A 76 12.47 10.79 -2.02
CA SER A 76 12.88 11.75 -3.05
C SER A 76 11.66 12.43 -3.70
N PRO A 77 11.67 13.76 -3.88
CA PRO A 77 10.55 14.48 -4.49
C PRO A 77 10.35 14.19 -5.99
N GLN A 78 11.34 13.59 -6.66
CA GLN A 78 11.27 13.23 -8.08
C GLN A 78 10.76 11.80 -8.31
N ASP A 79 10.61 11.02 -7.24
CA ASP A 79 10.14 9.65 -7.35
C ASP A 79 8.62 9.59 -7.42
N ARG A 80 8.17 8.49 -7.98
CA ARG A 80 6.80 7.98 -7.97
C ARG A 80 6.72 6.79 -7.04
N VAL A 81 5.50 6.36 -6.79
CA VAL A 81 5.18 5.24 -5.93
C VAL A 81 4.55 4.12 -6.77
N LEU A 82 5.10 2.92 -6.64
CA LEU A 82 4.50 1.67 -7.10
C LEU A 82 3.98 0.92 -5.87
N PHE A 83 2.75 0.41 -5.94
CA PHE A 83 2.19 -0.54 -4.99
C PHE A 83 1.86 -1.84 -5.71
N GLN A 84 2.40 -2.96 -5.24
CA GLN A 84 2.16 -4.29 -5.79
C GLN A 84 1.52 -5.17 -4.72
N PHE A 85 0.44 -5.86 -5.05
CA PHE A 85 -0.17 -6.82 -4.13
C PHE A 85 0.58 -8.16 -4.15
N ARG A 86 0.77 -8.72 -2.95
CA ARG A 86 1.23 -10.11 -2.72
C ARG A 86 0.08 -11.01 -2.30
N PHE A 87 -0.88 -10.45 -1.58
CA PHE A 87 -2.08 -11.12 -1.12
C PHE A 87 -3.23 -10.12 -1.05
N PHE A 88 -4.45 -10.55 -1.37
CA PHE A 88 -5.62 -9.69 -1.35
C PHE A 88 -6.89 -10.45 -1.04
N LEU A 89 -7.60 -10.00 -0.01
CA LEU A 89 -8.89 -10.47 0.41
C LEU A 89 -9.61 -9.30 1.08
N VAL A 90 -10.68 -8.80 0.47
CA VAL A 90 -11.49 -7.70 1.03
C VAL A 90 -12.95 -7.93 0.68
N TYR A 91 -13.77 -8.38 1.62
CA TYR A 91 -15.20 -8.57 1.41
C TYR A 91 -15.97 -8.51 2.72
N SER A 92 -17.29 -8.59 2.67
CA SER A 92 -18.15 -8.68 3.85
C SER A 92 -19.08 -9.87 3.75
N LEU A 93 -19.23 -10.63 4.83
CA LEU A 93 -20.28 -11.64 4.95
C LEU A 93 -21.57 -10.98 5.44
N THR A 94 -22.69 -11.35 4.83
CA THR A 94 -24.02 -11.14 5.41
C THR A 94 -24.23 -12.17 6.53
N GLN A 95 -24.75 -11.76 7.69
CA GLN A 95 -25.32 -12.78 8.58
C GLN A 95 -26.54 -13.37 7.89
N PRO A 96 -26.79 -14.69 8.01
CA PRO A 96 -28.10 -15.21 7.71
C PRO A 96 -29.12 -14.43 8.57
N PRO A 97 -30.25 -13.98 8.00
CA PRO A 97 -31.33 -13.46 8.83
C PRO A 97 -31.71 -14.55 9.85
N PRO A 98 -32.05 -14.18 11.10
CA PRO A 98 -32.54 -15.15 12.07
C PRO A 98 -33.83 -15.80 11.55
N SER A 99 -33.69 -16.96 10.90
CA SER A 99 -34.73 -17.88 10.43
C SER A 99 -36.05 -17.24 9.99
N GLU A 100 -36.15 -16.80 8.74
CA GLU A 100 -37.42 -16.78 8.01
C GLU A 100 -37.33 -17.71 6.80
N LEU A 101 -38.36 -18.54 6.61
CA LEU A 101 -38.46 -19.62 5.62
C LEU A 101 -38.25 -19.15 4.17
N PRO A 102 -37.88 -20.06 3.24
CA PRO A 102 -37.46 -19.69 1.89
C PRO A 102 -38.66 -19.27 1.02
N GLN A 103 -38.57 -18.10 0.39
CA GLN A 103 -39.38 -17.78 -0.78
C GLN A 103 -38.52 -17.78 -2.04
N THR A 104 -38.85 -18.73 -2.92
CA THR A 104 -38.42 -18.83 -4.31
C THR A 104 -38.87 -17.62 -5.12
N THR A 105 -37.95 -16.94 -5.77
CA THR A 105 -38.20 -16.28 -7.06
C THR A 105 -37.00 -16.41 -7.99
N THR A 106 -37.33 -16.69 -9.24
CA THR A 106 -36.46 -17.11 -10.34
C THR A 106 -35.99 -15.90 -11.15
N SER A 107 -34.74 -15.99 -11.64
CA SER A 107 -34.13 -15.32 -12.80
C SER A 107 -33.94 -13.79 -12.81
N GLY A 108 -32.66 -13.40 -12.95
CA GLY A 108 -32.25 -12.10 -13.47
C GLY A 108 -30.74 -12.06 -13.74
N LEU A 109 -30.36 -11.99 -15.00
CA LEU A 109 -29.00 -12.07 -15.55
C LEU A 109 -28.07 -10.96 -15.01
N SER A 110 -26.85 -11.37 -14.71
CA SER A 110 -25.70 -10.60 -14.19
C SER A 110 -25.33 -9.35 -15.00
N GLN A 111 -25.26 -8.20 -14.34
CA GLN A 111 -24.47 -7.03 -14.76
C GLN A 111 -23.20 -6.91 -13.88
N PRO A 112 -22.04 -6.54 -14.45
CA PRO A 112 -20.76 -6.59 -13.74
C PRO A 112 -20.57 -5.38 -12.80
N SER A 113 -20.45 -5.69 -11.51
CA SER A 113 -19.32 -5.31 -10.65
C SER A 113 -18.89 -3.83 -10.50
N GLU A 114 -19.79 -2.85 -10.55
CA GLU A 114 -19.50 -1.48 -10.05
C GLU A 114 -20.13 -1.23 -8.66
N ASP A 115 -21.35 -1.74 -8.41
CA ASP A 115 -22.09 -1.52 -7.15
C ASP A 115 -21.79 -2.51 -6.00
N LEU A 116 -21.02 -3.57 -6.27
CA LEU A 116 -20.76 -4.63 -5.29
C LEU A 116 -19.69 -4.25 -4.26
N CYS A 117 -18.62 -3.57 -4.66
CA CYS A 117 -17.61 -3.10 -3.72
C CYS A 117 -18.07 -1.86 -2.94
N THR A 118 -18.95 -1.04 -3.52
CA THR A 118 -19.50 0.17 -2.86
C THR A 118 -20.54 -0.17 -1.79
N SER A 119 -21.22 -1.32 -1.89
CA SER A 119 -22.14 -1.82 -0.87
C SER A 119 -21.46 -2.70 0.20
N SER A 120 -20.24 -3.17 -0.07
CA SER A 120 -19.44 -4.00 0.85
C SER A 120 -18.18 -3.28 1.35
N SER A 121 -17.26 -4.03 1.96
CA SER A 121 -15.92 -3.55 2.31
C SER A 121 -15.06 -3.41 1.07
N TYR A 122 -14.21 -2.37 1.01
CA TYR A 122 -13.34 -2.12 -0.14
C TYR A 122 -12.05 -1.41 0.26
N LEU A 123 -11.06 -1.51 -0.63
CA LEU A 123 -9.83 -0.74 -0.60
C LEU A 123 -9.80 0.19 -1.82
N GLN A 124 -9.45 1.46 -1.64
CA GLN A 124 -9.34 2.44 -2.74
C GLN A 124 -7.99 3.14 -2.69
N PHE A 125 -7.39 3.34 -3.86
CA PHE A 125 -6.16 4.13 -4.02
C PHE A 125 -6.46 5.55 -4.51
N TYR A 126 -5.59 6.49 -4.13
CA TYR A 126 -5.65 7.90 -4.51
C TYR A 126 -4.26 8.42 -4.87
N ASP A 127 -4.19 9.24 -5.92
CA ASP A 127 -2.96 9.78 -6.47
C ASP A 127 -2.56 11.10 -5.79
N GLY A 128 -1.84 11.01 -4.67
CA GLY A 128 -1.46 12.17 -3.87
C GLY A 128 -1.60 11.93 -2.36
N PRO A 129 -1.36 12.95 -1.54
CA PRO A 129 -1.46 12.84 -0.09
C PRO A 129 -2.92 12.81 0.37
N ALA A 130 -3.22 11.91 1.30
CA ALA A 130 -4.52 11.77 1.94
C ALA A 130 -5.71 11.87 0.95
N LYS A 131 -6.69 12.71 1.27
CA LYS A 131 -7.97 12.89 0.55
C LYS A 131 -7.90 13.87 -0.62
N GLU A 132 -6.72 14.44 -0.88
CA GLU A 132 -6.55 15.54 -1.84
C GLU A 132 -6.35 15.04 -3.28
N GLY A 133 -5.83 13.82 -3.43
CA GLY A 133 -5.57 13.21 -4.73
C GLY A 133 -6.83 12.63 -5.40
N PRO A 134 -6.88 12.55 -6.75
CA PRO A 134 -7.94 11.85 -7.45
C PRO A 134 -7.89 10.34 -7.20
N ARG A 135 -9.04 9.66 -7.32
CA ARG A 135 -9.12 8.20 -7.21
C ARG A 135 -8.35 7.53 -8.34
N LEU A 136 -7.59 6.49 -7.99
CA LEU A 136 -6.91 5.61 -8.93
C LEU A 136 -7.70 4.31 -9.07
N GLY A 137 -8.31 4.13 -10.25
CA GLY A 137 -9.12 2.94 -10.55
C GLY A 137 -10.37 2.82 -9.69
N ASN A 138 -11.03 1.67 -9.84
CA ASN A 138 -12.24 1.34 -9.11
C ASN A 138 -11.95 0.84 -7.68
N PRO A 139 -12.91 0.92 -6.76
CA PRO A 139 -12.81 0.26 -5.46
C PRO A 139 -12.50 -1.23 -5.60
N LEU A 140 -11.52 -1.71 -4.85
CA LEU A 140 -11.06 -3.09 -4.88
C LEU A 140 -11.75 -3.89 -3.78
N CYS A 141 -12.38 -5.00 -4.15
CA CYS A 141 -12.93 -6.00 -3.23
C CYS A 141 -12.87 -7.40 -3.86
N GLY A 142 -13.23 -8.42 -3.09
CA GLY A 142 -13.15 -9.83 -3.47
C GLY A 142 -11.84 -10.50 -3.04
N LEU A 143 -11.45 -11.53 -3.81
CA LEU A 143 -10.32 -12.42 -3.52
C LEU A 143 -9.25 -12.39 -4.62
N THR A 144 -9.53 -11.72 -5.74
CA THR A 144 -8.62 -11.65 -6.88
C THR A 144 -7.53 -10.63 -6.58
N ILE A 145 -6.26 -11.06 -6.65
CA ILE A 145 -5.11 -10.19 -6.44
C ILE A 145 -5.09 -9.09 -7.52
N PRO A 146 -5.21 -7.80 -7.14
CA PRO A 146 -5.18 -6.70 -8.10
C PRO A 146 -3.81 -6.52 -8.76
N GLY A 147 -3.80 -5.92 -9.95
CA GLY A 147 -2.58 -5.48 -10.60
C GLY A 147 -1.87 -4.34 -9.86
N PRO A 148 -0.64 -3.99 -10.28
CA PRO A 148 0.12 -2.91 -9.66
C PRO A 148 -0.56 -1.55 -9.83
N VAL A 149 -0.47 -0.72 -8.80
CA VAL A 149 -0.97 0.65 -8.78
C VAL A 149 0.21 1.61 -8.77
N VAL A 150 0.19 2.62 -9.65
CA VAL A 150 1.29 3.57 -9.83
C VAL A 150 0.76 5.00 -9.64
N SER A 151 1.41 5.78 -8.79
CA SER A 151 1.13 7.21 -8.64
C SER A 151 1.78 8.05 -9.74
N THR A 152 1.28 9.26 -9.95
CA THR A 152 1.91 10.23 -10.86
C THR A 152 3.01 11.05 -10.20
N GLY A 153 2.96 11.20 -8.87
CA GLY A 153 3.95 11.91 -8.05
C GLY A 153 4.43 11.10 -6.85
N ARG A 154 5.07 11.76 -5.89
CA ARG A 154 5.77 11.11 -4.77
C ARG A 154 4.87 10.49 -3.68
N SER A 155 3.55 10.63 -3.77
CA SER A 155 2.62 10.16 -2.74
C SER A 155 1.55 9.28 -3.35
N LEU A 156 1.22 8.20 -2.63
CA LEU A 156 0.10 7.31 -2.93
C LEU A 156 -0.67 7.06 -1.63
N SER A 157 -1.98 7.24 -1.67
CA SER A 157 -2.83 7.05 -0.49
C SER A 157 -3.75 5.85 -0.67
N LEU A 158 -3.86 5.05 0.39
CA LEU A 158 -4.73 3.91 0.51
C LEU A 158 -5.85 4.25 1.49
N ARG A 159 -7.08 3.92 1.14
CA ARG A 159 -8.24 4.01 2.04
C ARG A 159 -8.90 2.65 2.16
N LEU A 160 -8.87 2.09 3.37
CA LEU A 160 -9.65 0.91 3.71
C LEU A 160 -10.99 1.34 4.31
N VAL A 161 -12.09 0.86 3.74
CA VAL A 161 -13.42 1.03 4.30
C VAL A 161 -14.06 -0.33 4.53
N THR A 162 -14.43 -0.64 5.77
CA THR A 162 -15.15 -1.88 6.09
C THR A 162 -16.62 -1.60 6.34
N ARG A 163 -17.50 -2.37 5.70
CA ARG A 163 -18.95 -2.28 5.86
C ARG A 163 -19.57 -3.64 6.20
N GLY A 164 -20.84 -3.62 6.60
CA GLY A 164 -21.61 -4.82 6.94
C GLY A 164 -21.24 -5.38 8.31
N GLN A 165 -21.84 -6.50 8.65
CA GLN A 165 -21.75 -7.07 10.00
C GLN A 165 -20.46 -7.87 10.23
N LEU A 166 -19.93 -8.51 9.20
CA LEU A 166 -18.77 -9.41 9.30
C LEU A 166 -17.77 -9.13 8.17
N PRO A 167 -17.03 -8.01 8.23
CA PRO A 167 -15.96 -7.73 7.28
C PRO A 167 -14.85 -8.77 7.38
N ARG A 168 -14.22 -9.04 6.24
CA ARG A 168 -13.11 -9.95 6.04
C ARG A 168 -12.07 -9.20 5.24
N VAL A 169 -10.96 -8.89 5.89
CA VAL A 169 -9.89 -8.09 5.29
C VAL A 169 -8.56 -8.72 5.65
N ASP A 170 -7.81 -9.08 4.61
CA ASP A 170 -6.42 -9.52 4.68
C ASP A 170 -5.74 -9.17 3.35
N PHE A 171 -4.85 -8.19 3.36
CA PHE A 171 -4.00 -7.91 2.22
C PHE A 171 -2.57 -7.62 2.67
N VAL A 172 -1.65 -7.94 1.77
CA VAL A 172 -0.24 -7.59 1.88
C VAL A 172 0.21 -7.07 0.52
N GLY A 173 0.91 -5.95 0.52
CA GLY A 173 1.56 -5.44 -0.67
C GLY A 173 2.87 -4.71 -0.35
N ASP A 174 3.64 -4.48 -1.38
CA ASP A 174 4.92 -3.78 -1.34
C ASP A 174 4.77 -2.40 -1.97
N PHE A 175 5.24 -1.41 -1.22
CA PHE A 175 5.48 -0.05 -1.67
C PHE A 175 6.94 0.04 -2.15
N THR A 176 7.15 0.56 -3.35
CA THR A 176 8.47 0.86 -3.92
C THR A 176 8.48 2.28 -4.50
N SER A 177 9.44 3.09 -4.09
CA SER A 177 9.75 4.35 -4.76
C SER A 177 10.57 4.10 -6.02
N PHE A 178 10.26 4.82 -7.10
CA PHE A 178 11.01 4.72 -8.34
C PHE A 178 10.95 6.01 -9.16
N ARG A 179 11.94 6.23 -10.03
CA ARG A 179 11.89 7.21 -11.12
C ARG A 179 12.13 6.54 -12.46
N LEU A 180 11.84 7.26 -13.54
CA LEU A 180 12.22 6.81 -14.88
C LEU A 180 13.65 7.24 -15.19
N ALA A 181 14.39 6.38 -15.88
CA ALA A 181 15.72 6.72 -16.34
C ALA A 181 15.70 7.89 -17.34
N LEU A 182 16.70 8.75 -17.24
CA LEU A 182 16.93 9.86 -18.14
C LEU A 182 17.80 9.41 -19.32
N LEU A 183 17.46 9.85 -20.53
CA LEU A 183 18.31 9.70 -21.69
C LEU A 183 19.35 10.82 -21.71
N ILE A 184 20.62 10.46 -21.89
CA ILE A 184 21.69 11.45 -22.04
C ILE A 184 21.60 12.01 -23.47
N PRO A 185 21.49 13.34 -23.67
CA PRO A 185 21.45 13.93 -25.00
C PRO A 185 22.67 13.50 -25.84
N GLY A 186 22.41 12.99 -27.05
CA GLY A 186 23.47 12.50 -27.94
C GLY A 186 24.04 11.12 -27.57
N SER A 187 23.41 10.38 -26.64
CA SER A 187 23.83 9.04 -26.23
C SER A 187 22.66 8.06 -26.16
N SER A 188 22.94 6.77 -26.38
CA SER A 188 21.99 5.66 -26.17
C SER A 188 21.99 5.16 -24.73
N ILE A 189 22.76 5.78 -23.83
CA ILE A 189 22.88 5.39 -22.43
C ILE A 189 21.78 6.07 -21.61
N SER A 190 21.02 5.25 -20.88
CA SER A 190 20.06 5.69 -19.87
C SER A 190 20.74 5.75 -18.50
N THR A 191 20.48 6.79 -17.70
CA THR A 191 21.00 6.96 -16.34
C THR A 191 19.88 7.31 -15.37
N CYS A 192 20.07 7.02 -14.08
CA CYS A 192 19.11 7.38 -13.02
C CYS A 192 19.27 8.83 -12.52
N GLY A 193 20.19 9.59 -13.11
CA GLY A 193 20.52 10.94 -12.66
C GLY A 193 21.41 10.92 -11.41
N PRO A 194 21.51 12.04 -10.67
CA PRO A 194 22.28 12.10 -9.43
C PRO A 194 21.61 11.30 -8.31
N GLY A 195 22.41 10.63 -7.47
CA GLY A 195 21.95 9.83 -6.33
C GLY A 195 22.35 8.36 -6.41
N LEU A 196 22.04 7.60 -5.35
CA LEU A 196 22.29 6.16 -5.28
C LEU A 196 21.06 5.38 -5.76
N TYR A 197 20.95 5.24 -7.08
CA TYR A 197 19.87 4.49 -7.73
C TYR A 197 20.42 3.35 -8.58
N PHE A 198 19.64 2.27 -8.63
CA PHE A 198 19.86 1.12 -9.48
C PHE A 198 18.98 1.19 -10.72
N LEU A 199 19.58 1.04 -11.90
CA LEU A 199 18.87 1.01 -13.16
C LEU A 199 18.33 -0.40 -13.45
N CYS A 200 17.02 -0.54 -13.33
CA CYS A 200 16.30 -1.75 -13.72
C CYS A 200 16.35 -1.96 -15.24
N ARG A 201 16.15 -3.22 -15.67
CA ARG A 201 16.13 -3.58 -17.10
C ARG A 201 15.00 -2.87 -17.86
N ASN A 202 13.86 -2.66 -17.22
CA ASN A 202 12.69 -1.95 -17.72
C ASN A 202 12.81 -0.41 -17.68
N LYS A 203 14.00 0.13 -17.44
CA LYS A 203 14.30 1.57 -17.39
C LYS A 203 13.66 2.32 -16.21
N ARG A 204 13.16 1.61 -15.20
CA ARG A 204 12.94 2.18 -13.88
C ARG A 204 14.25 2.31 -13.13
N CYS A 205 14.28 3.26 -12.22
CA CYS A 205 15.38 3.50 -11.31
C CYS A 205 14.82 3.42 -9.90
N ILE A 206 15.27 2.43 -9.14
CA ILE A 206 14.89 2.25 -7.73
C ILE A 206 16.06 2.65 -6.83
N PRO A 207 15.83 3.11 -5.59
CA PRO A 207 16.91 3.36 -4.64
C PRO A 207 17.79 2.12 -4.44
N GLN A 208 19.10 2.32 -4.34
CA GLN A 208 20.07 1.22 -4.19
C GLN A 208 19.82 0.36 -2.94
N SER A 209 19.18 0.94 -1.91
CA SER A 209 18.76 0.26 -0.68
C SER A 209 17.71 -0.84 -0.89
N LEU A 210 17.04 -0.84 -2.04
CA LEU A 210 16.02 -1.83 -2.42
C LEU A 210 16.58 -2.96 -3.31
N VAL A 211 17.87 -2.92 -3.63
CA VAL A 211 18.52 -3.97 -4.45
C VAL A 211 19.01 -5.08 -3.53
N CYS A 212 18.73 -6.34 -3.90
CA CYS A 212 19.05 -7.51 -3.09
C CYS A 212 18.48 -7.39 -1.67
N ASP A 213 17.25 -6.91 -1.53
CA ASP A 213 16.65 -6.74 -0.21
C ASP A 213 16.37 -8.09 0.46
N THR A 214 16.30 -8.06 1.80
CA THR A 214 16.16 -9.26 2.63
C THR A 214 14.77 -9.91 2.54
N TRP A 215 13.79 -9.23 1.95
CA TRP A 215 12.41 -9.71 1.78
C TRP A 215 12.14 -10.28 0.40
N ASP A 216 13.16 -10.30 -0.47
CA ASP A 216 13.07 -10.76 -1.86
C ASP A 216 11.97 -10.05 -2.67
N ILE A 217 11.84 -8.74 -2.46
CA ILE A 217 10.85 -7.93 -3.16
C ILE A 217 11.38 -7.60 -4.56
N ASN A 218 10.55 -7.86 -5.57
CA ASN A 218 10.81 -7.43 -6.94
C ASN A 218 10.45 -5.94 -7.10
N ASN A 219 11.29 -5.05 -6.59
CA ASN A 219 11.10 -3.60 -6.61
C ASN A 219 11.18 -3.05 -8.04
N CYS A 220 12.00 -3.66 -8.91
CA CYS A 220 12.03 -3.29 -10.31
C CYS A 220 10.73 -3.66 -11.05
N GLY A 221 10.01 -4.69 -10.59
CA GLY A 221 8.89 -5.32 -11.28
C GLY A 221 9.30 -6.27 -12.41
N ASP A 222 10.58 -6.27 -12.81
CA ASP A 222 11.15 -7.17 -13.84
C ASP A 222 12.20 -8.15 -13.28
N GLY A 223 12.39 -8.16 -11.96
CA GLY A 223 13.30 -9.02 -11.21
C GLY A 223 14.78 -8.64 -11.31
N SER A 224 15.13 -7.56 -12.02
CA SER A 224 16.54 -7.22 -12.28
C SER A 224 17.33 -6.85 -11.02
N ASP A 225 16.66 -6.34 -9.99
CA ASP A 225 17.18 -6.01 -8.66
C ASP A 225 17.49 -7.22 -7.78
N GLN A 226 16.99 -8.41 -8.14
CA GLN A 226 17.15 -9.65 -7.36
C GLN A 226 18.04 -10.69 -8.07
N THR A 227 18.72 -10.31 -9.16
CA THR A 227 19.53 -11.25 -9.94
C THR A 227 20.90 -11.50 -9.32
N SER A 228 21.39 -12.75 -9.42
CA SER A 228 22.75 -13.13 -8.99
C SER A 228 23.87 -12.63 -9.90
N HIS A 229 23.53 -12.03 -11.05
CA HIS A 229 24.48 -11.55 -12.05
C HIS A 229 24.55 -10.02 -12.02
N PRO A 230 25.62 -9.42 -12.56
CA PRO A 230 25.66 -7.98 -12.76
C PRO A 230 24.44 -7.48 -13.56
N PRO A 231 23.88 -6.31 -13.22
CA PRO A 231 24.42 -5.33 -12.27
C PRO A 231 24.03 -5.54 -10.80
N ALA A 232 23.00 -6.33 -10.47
CA ALA A 232 22.56 -6.50 -9.07
C ALA A 232 23.54 -7.36 -8.26
N SER A 233 24.00 -8.48 -8.84
CA SER A 233 24.98 -9.39 -8.23
C SER A 233 24.60 -9.86 -6.82
N CYS A 234 23.31 -10.16 -6.61
CA CYS A 234 22.82 -10.62 -5.32
C CYS A 234 23.45 -11.95 -4.93
N ARG A 235 23.81 -12.08 -3.65
CA ARG A 235 24.26 -13.37 -3.12
C ARG A 235 23.04 -14.28 -3.00
N ALA A 236 23.20 -15.55 -3.38
CA ALA A 236 22.22 -16.56 -3.01
C ALA A 236 22.14 -16.61 -1.48
N LEU A 237 20.93 -16.38 -0.95
CA LEU A 237 20.62 -16.56 0.47
C LEU A 237 20.47 -18.05 0.79
#